data_AF-A0A8S3INE4-F1
#
_entry.id   AF-A0A8S3INE4-F1
#
_cell.length_a   1.000
_cell.length_b   1.000
_cell.length_c   1.000
_cell.angle_alpha   90.00
_cell.angle_beta   90.00
_cell.angle_gamma   90.00
#
_symmetry.space_group_name_H-M   'P 1'
#
loop_
_entity.id
_entity.type
_entity.pdbx_description
1 polymer ?
#
loop_
_entity_poly.entity_id
_entity_poly.type
_entity_poly.pdbx_seq_one_letter_code
_entity_poly.pdbx_strand_id
1 'polypeptide(L)'
;MYYIFLIFRLGAFLFYRILKVGKDSRFDRMRNNPTRLLITWMIQGIWVLITLLPTLYLNQKQVDKPLTKTDYVGWILWLFGFIFETIADKQKMSFKNNLNNKNAFIETGLWKYSRHPNYFGEMCAWFGLYISSSHMLVGYERFFGVLSPIFVTLLISFLSGIPILERQAMKLFA
;
A
#
# COMPACT_ATOMS: atom_id res chain seq x y z
N MET A 1 3.72 15.09 14.22
CA MET A 1 2.35 15.64 14.16
C MET A 1 1.55 15.13 12.96
N TYR A 2 2.09 15.14 11.73
CA TYR A 2 1.41 14.66 10.51
C TYR A 2 0.95 13.19 10.56
N TYR A 3 1.79 12.29 11.08
CA TYR A 3 1.45 10.87 11.20
C TYR A 3 0.23 10.59 12.10
N ILE A 4 0.06 11.39 13.17
CA ILE A 4 -1.06 11.24 14.11
C ILE A 4 -2.38 11.57 13.41
N PHE A 5 -2.41 12.64 12.62
CA PHE A 5 -3.58 13.01 11.84
C PHE A 5 -3.93 11.95 10.80
N LEU A 6 -2.93 11.39 10.09
CA LEU A 6 -3.15 10.36 9.08
C LEU A 6 -3.73 9.07 9.68
N ILE A 7 -3.17 8.64 10.82
CA ILE A 7 -3.63 7.47 11.58
C ILE A 7 -5.05 7.70 12.08
N PHE A 8 -5.33 8.87 12.67
CA PHE A 8 -6.65 9.17 13.20
C PHE A 8 -7.72 9.22 12.11
N ARG A 9 -7.43 9.88 10.98
CA ARG A 9 -8.33 9.94 9.82
C ARG A 9 -8.65 8.55 9.28
N LEU A 10 -7.63 7.72 9.06
CA LEU A 10 -7.81 6.37 8.52
C LEU A 10 -8.54 5.45 9.52
N GLY A 11 -8.15 5.51 10.80
CA GLY A 11 -8.78 4.76 11.87
C GLY A 11 -10.26 5.10 12.04
N ALA A 12 -10.60 6.40 12.10
CA ALA A 12 -11.97 6.87 12.20
C ALA A 12 -12.82 6.44 10.99
N PHE A 13 -12.28 6.53 9.78
CA PHE A 13 -12.97 6.06 8.57
C PHE A 13 -13.24 4.56 8.57
N LEU A 14 -12.24 3.74 8.92
CA LEU A 14 -12.40 2.28 9.00
C LEU A 14 -13.42 1.89 10.07
N PHE A 15 -13.38 2.56 11.22
CA PHE A 15 -14.34 2.37 12.30
C PHE A 15 -15.77 2.73 11.86
N TYR A 16 -15.97 3.90 11.26
CA TYR A 16 -17.26 4.32 10.71
C TYR A 16 -17.80 3.31 9.68
N ARG A 17 -16.95 2.80 8.79
CA ARG A 17 -17.34 1.79 7.80
C ARG A 17 -17.79 0.49 8.46
N ILE A 18 -17.12 0.05 9.52
CA ILE A 18 -17.51 -1.16 10.27
C ILE A 18 -18.87 -0.96 10.94
N LEU A 19 -19.15 0.23 11.49
CA LEU A 19 -20.46 0.55 12.06
C LEU A 19 -21.57 0.51 10.99
N LYS A 20 -21.30 0.97 9.76
CA LYS A 20 -22.27 0.97 8.65
C LYS A 20 -22.47 -0.39 7.98
N VAL A 21 -21.41 -1.14 7.75
CA VAL A 21 -21.43 -2.41 6.98
C VAL A 21 -21.65 -3.61 7.91
N GLY A 22 -21.43 -3.44 9.22
CA GLY A 22 -21.68 -4.44 10.27
C GLY A 22 -20.64 -5.55 10.35
N LYS A 23 -20.09 -5.98 9.22
CA LYS A 23 -19.03 -7.00 9.17
C LYS A 23 -18.04 -6.80 8.02
N ASP A 24 -16.82 -7.28 8.21
CA ASP A 24 -15.83 -7.41 7.15
C ASP A 24 -15.74 -8.90 6.76
N SER A 25 -16.25 -9.21 5.56
CA SER A 25 -16.38 -10.59 5.06
C SER A 25 -15.03 -11.33 4.95
N ARG A 26 -13.91 -10.62 4.97
CA ARG A 26 -12.56 -11.21 4.99
C ARG A 26 -12.29 -11.97 6.30
N PHE A 27 -12.90 -11.54 7.41
CA PHE A 27 -12.71 -12.16 8.72
C PHE A 27 -13.77 -13.20 9.06
N ASP A 28 -14.83 -13.36 8.25
CA ASP A 28 -15.93 -14.29 8.51
C ASP A 28 -15.43 -15.74 8.74
N ARG A 29 -14.34 -16.15 8.07
CA ARG A 29 -13.75 -17.50 8.21
C ARG A 29 -12.78 -17.66 9.39
N MET A 30 -12.38 -16.56 10.04
CA MET A 30 -11.34 -16.55 11.08
C MET A 30 -11.85 -16.07 12.43
N ARG A 31 -13.03 -15.43 12.47
CA ARG A 31 -13.61 -14.80 13.67
C ARG A 31 -13.81 -15.75 14.83
N ASN A 32 -14.21 -17.00 14.55
CA ASN A 32 -14.51 -17.99 15.58
C ASN A 32 -13.26 -18.71 16.11
N ASN A 33 -12.07 -18.41 15.56
CA ASN A 33 -10.82 -19.04 15.97
C ASN A 33 -9.81 -17.97 16.40
N PRO A 34 -9.65 -17.73 17.72
CA PRO A 34 -8.79 -16.67 18.23
C PRO A 34 -7.32 -16.87 17.87
N THR A 35 -6.84 -18.11 17.73
CA THR A 35 -5.44 -18.38 17.35
C THR A 35 -5.19 -18.00 15.90
N ARG A 36 -6.11 -18.35 14.99
CA ARG A 36 -6.02 -17.98 13.57
C ARG A 36 -6.10 -16.46 13.38
N LEU A 37 -6.95 -15.80 14.17
CA LEU A 37 -7.03 -14.35 14.19
C LEU A 37 -5.69 -13.74 14.64
N LEU A 38 -5.14 -14.22 15.76
CA LEU A 38 -3.87 -13.75 16.29
C LEU A 38 -2.71 -13.95 15.30
N ILE A 39 -2.60 -15.12 14.69
CA ILE A 39 -1.57 -15.41 13.67
C ILE A 39 -1.68 -14.42 12.49
N THR A 40 -2.90 -14.13 12.04
CA THR A 40 -3.13 -13.18 10.94
C THR A 40 -2.63 -11.78 11.31
N TRP A 41 -2.92 -11.31 12.52
CA TRP A 41 -2.43 -10.02 13.00
C TRP A 41 -0.91 -9.99 13.20
N MET A 42 -0.31 -11.07 13.68
CA MET A 42 1.15 -11.17 13.81
C MET A 42 1.83 -11.10 12.44
N ILE A 43 1.28 -11.77 11.42
CA ILE A 43 1.78 -11.69 10.04
C ILE A 43 1.66 -10.26 9.51
N GLN A 44 0.52 -9.59 9.74
CA GLN A 44 0.34 -8.18 9.35
C GLN A 44 1.30 -7.25 10.10
N GLY A 45 1.58 -7.51 11.37
CA GLY A 45 2.57 -6.75 12.15
C GLY A 45 3.99 -6.90 11.59
N ILE A 46 4.39 -8.12 11.24
CA ILE A 46 5.68 -8.40 10.59
C ILE A 46 5.77 -7.72 9.23
N TRP A 47 4.69 -7.76 8.43
CA TRP A 47 4.61 -7.04 7.16
C TRP A 47 4.90 -5.55 7.39
N VAL A 48 4.12 -4.90 8.27
CA VAL A 48 4.27 -3.46 8.53
C VAL A 48 5.69 -3.13 8.99
N LEU A 49 6.28 -3.96 9.86
CA LEU A 49 7.66 -3.80 10.32
C LEU A 49 8.66 -3.78 9.15
N ILE A 50 8.57 -4.76 8.24
CA ILE A 50 9.45 -4.86 7.06
C ILE A 50 9.29 -3.62 6.17
N THR A 51 8.05 -3.18 5.95
CA THR A 51 7.80 -2.00 5.10
C THR A 51 8.30 -0.69 5.71
N LEU A 52 8.35 -0.60 7.04
CA LEU A 52 8.80 0.60 7.75
C LEU A 52 10.31 0.66 7.98
N LEU A 53 11.07 -0.40 7.69
CA LEU A 53 12.52 -0.48 7.91
C LEU A 53 13.31 0.78 7.50
N PRO A 54 13.20 1.30 6.25
CA PRO A 54 13.96 2.50 5.87
C PRO A 54 13.66 3.72 6.75
N THR A 55 12.39 3.91 7.12
CA THR A 55 11.95 5.01 8.01
C THR A 55 12.42 4.79 9.44
N LEU A 56 12.39 3.55 9.94
CA LEU A 56 12.85 3.22 11.29
C LEU A 56 14.36 3.48 11.44
N TYR A 57 15.17 3.04 10.47
CA TYR A 57 16.61 3.31 10.49
C TYR A 57 16.92 4.80 10.34
N LEU A 58 16.17 5.52 9.50
CA LEU A 58 16.32 6.97 9.38
C LEU A 58 16.05 7.69 10.70
N ASN A 59 14.98 7.32 11.41
CA ASN A 59 14.61 7.93 12.70
C ASN A 59 15.59 7.63 13.84
N GLN A 60 16.45 6.62 13.69
CA GLN A 60 17.51 6.32 14.66
C GLN A 60 18.76 7.18 14.46
N LYS A 61 18.86 7.91 13.35
CA LYS A 61 20.00 8.79 13.09
C LYS A 61 19.93 10.03 13.99
N GLN A 62 20.99 10.25 14.74
CA GLN A 62 21.18 11.45 15.57
C GLN A 62 22.04 12.52 14.86
N VAL A 63 22.30 12.33 13.56
CA VAL A 63 23.16 13.23 12.77
C VAL A 63 22.28 13.97 11.78
N ASP A 64 22.19 15.29 11.93
CA ASP A 64 21.57 16.17 10.95
C ASP A 64 22.55 16.41 9.80
N LYS A 65 22.44 15.60 8.75
CA LYS A 65 23.11 15.86 7.48
C LYS A 65 22.20 16.70 6.57
N PRO A 66 22.76 17.58 5.74
CA PRO A 66 21.97 18.36 4.78
C PRO A 66 21.29 17.43 3.77
N LEU A 67 20.12 17.87 3.30
CA LEU A 67 19.41 17.19 2.22
C LEU A 67 20.25 17.17 0.94
N THR A 68 20.21 16.02 0.27
CA THR A 68 20.92 15.72 -0.96
C THR A 68 19.96 15.57 -2.13
N LYS A 69 20.50 15.56 -3.36
CA LYS A 69 19.72 15.33 -4.58
C LYS A 69 18.92 14.01 -4.51
N THR A 70 19.48 12.97 -3.89
CA THR A 70 18.82 11.68 -3.72
C THR A 70 17.56 11.80 -2.88
N ASP A 71 17.58 12.64 -1.85
CA ASP A 71 16.44 12.86 -0.97
C ASP A 71 15.27 13.49 -1.75
N TYR A 72 15.57 14.52 -2.55
CA TYR A 72 14.59 15.15 -3.44
C TYR A 72 14.04 14.18 -4.50
N VAL A 73 14.90 13.37 -5.13
CA VAL A 73 14.47 12.36 -6.12
C VAL A 73 13.51 11.36 -5.48
N GLY A 74 13.82 10.87 -4.27
CA GLY A 74 12.96 9.95 -3.54
C GLY A 74 11.60 10.56 -3.21
N TRP A 75 11.57 11.79 -2.71
CA TRP A 75 10.31 12.49 -2.41
C TRP A 75 9.48 12.81 -3.65
N ILE A 76 10.12 13.19 -4.77
CA ILE A 76 9.42 13.40 -6.05
C ILE A 76 8.82 12.09 -6.54
N LEU A 77 9.56 10.98 -6.50
CA LEU A 77 9.05 9.67 -6.89
C LEU A 77 7.90 9.22 -5.98
N TRP A 78 8.01 9.48 -4.67
CA TRP A 78 6.95 9.19 -3.73
C TRP A 78 5.68 9.97 -4.04
N LEU A 79 5.80 11.29 -4.26
CA LEU A 79 4.67 12.15 -4.58
C LEU A 79 4.03 11.75 -5.91
N PHE A 80 4.84 11.42 -6.92
CA PHE A 80 4.36 10.88 -8.18
C PHE A 80 3.57 9.58 -7.98
N GLY A 81 4.11 8.62 -7.24
CA GLY A 81 3.45 7.35 -6.93
C GLY A 81 2.10 7.56 -6.23
N PHE A 82 2.08 8.40 -5.20
CA PHE A 82 0.88 8.76 -4.44
C PHE A 82 -0.20 9.40 -5.32
N ILE A 83 0.18 10.36 -6.18
CA ILE A 83 -0.76 11.01 -7.11
C ILE A 83 -1.29 10.00 -8.12
N PHE A 84 -0.41 9.17 -8.70
CA PHE A 84 -0.77 8.16 -9.68
C PHE A 84 -1.78 7.15 -9.12
N GLU A 85 -1.50 6.63 -7.92
CA GLU A 85 -2.38 5.73 -7.17
C GLU A 85 -3.74 6.39 -6.90
N THR A 86 -3.73 7.62 -6.38
CA THR A 86 -4.95 8.38 -6.05
C THR A 86 -5.82 8.60 -7.29
N ILE A 87 -5.23 8.93 -8.43
CA ILE A 87 -5.96 9.11 -9.70
C ILE A 87 -6.55 7.76 -10.16
N ALA A 88 -5.77 6.68 -10.12
CA ALA A 88 -6.21 5.35 -10.52
C ALA A 88 -7.40 4.87 -9.67
N ASP A 89 -7.32 5.04 -8.35
CA ASP A 89 -8.38 4.66 -7.42
C ASP A 89 -9.63 5.53 -7.58
N LYS A 90 -9.47 6.84 -7.81
CA LYS A 90 -10.60 7.74 -8.10
C LYS A 90 -11.33 7.34 -9.38
N GLN A 91 -10.59 7.01 -10.44
CA GLN A 91 -11.16 6.51 -11.69
C GLN A 91 -11.95 5.21 -11.45
N LYS A 92 -11.38 4.25 -10.72
CA LYS A 92 -12.01 2.98 -10.40
C LYS A 92 -13.28 3.16 -9.55
N MET A 93 -13.23 4.04 -8.56
CA MET A 93 -14.37 4.34 -7.69
C MET A 93 -15.51 4.98 -8.49
N SER A 94 -15.20 5.98 -9.33
CA SER A 94 -16.21 6.62 -10.18
C SER A 94 -16.85 5.63 -11.15
N PHE A 95 -16.07 4.72 -11.73
CA PHE A 95 -16.58 3.67 -12.62
C PHE A 95 -17.53 2.71 -11.88
N LYS A 96 -17.15 2.25 -10.68
CA LYS A 96 -17.96 1.33 -9.87
C LYS A 96 -19.27 1.93 -9.35
N ASN A 97 -19.32 3.25 -9.16
CA ASN A 97 -20.52 3.93 -8.67
C ASN A 97 -21.61 4.09 -9.75
N ASN A 98 -21.28 3.87 -11.03
CA ASN A 98 -22.25 3.89 -12.11
C ASN A 98 -22.92 2.52 -12.25
N LEU A 99 -24.25 2.47 -12.06
CA LEU A 99 -25.05 1.24 -12.14
C LEU A 99 -25.02 0.59 -13.53
N ASN A 100 -24.74 1.35 -14.59
CA ASN A 100 -24.62 0.84 -15.95
C ASN A 100 -23.33 0.03 -16.17
N ASN A 101 -22.35 0.19 -15.29
CA ASN A 101 -21.07 -0.52 -15.36
C ASN A 101 -21.08 -1.81 -14.52
N LYS A 102 -22.25 -2.26 -14.07
CA LYS A 102 -22.40 -3.56 -13.44
C LYS A 102 -21.87 -4.62 -14.39
N ASN A 103 -20.94 -5.42 -13.90
CA ASN A 103 -20.31 -6.49 -14.65
C ASN A 103 -19.41 -6.05 -15.84
N ALA A 104 -18.86 -4.84 -15.81
CA ALA A 104 -17.88 -4.38 -16.80
C ALA A 104 -16.51 -4.08 -16.17
N PHE A 105 -15.47 -4.09 -17.00
CA PHE A 105 -14.12 -3.62 -16.62
C PHE A 105 -13.92 -2.17 -17.04
N ILE A 106 -13.12 -1.43 -16.27
CA ILE A 106 -12.73 -0.06 -16.61
C ILE A 106 -11.62 -0.11 -17.65
N GLU A 107 -11.85 0.54 -18.79
CA GLU A 107 -10.90 0.58 -19.92
C GLU A 107 -10.50 2.01 -20.30
N THR A 108 -10.77 2.97 -19.41
CA THR A 108 -10.51 4.40 -19.62
C THR A 108 -9.50 4.96 -18.62
N GLY A 109 -8.88 6.09 -18.94
CA GLY A 109 -7.93 6.74 -18.05
C GLY A 109 -6.63 5.94 -17.92
N LEU A 110 -6.14 5.73 -16.69
CA LEU A 110 -4.93 4.95 -16.43
C LEU A 110 -5.15 3.45 -16.65
N TRP A 111 -6.39 2.99 -16.51
CA TRP A 111 -6.76 1.57 -16.61
C TRP A 111 -6.72 1.02 -18.05
N LYS A 112 -6.62 1.91 -19.05
CA LYS A 112 -6.41 1.50 -20.44
C LYS A 112 -4.98 1.01 -20.71
N TYR A 113 -4.01 1.42 -19.87
CA TYR A 113 -2.59 1.08 -20.04
C TYR A 113 -2.17 -0.12 -19.19
N SER A 114 -2.86 -0.37 -18.08
CA SER A 114 -2.57 -1.47 -17.16
C SER A 114 -3.85 -1.94 -16.49
N ARG A 115 -3.94 -3.25 -16.21
CA ARG A 115 -5.03 -3.82 -15.40
C ARG A 115 -4.98 -3.40 -13.93
N HIS A 116 -3.82 -2.95 -13.46
CA HIS A 116 -3.60 -2.57 -12.05
C HIS A 116 -2.71 -1.32 -11.94
N PRO A 117 -3.14 -0.16 -12.46
CA PRO A 117 -2.33 1.06 -12.45
C PRO A 117 -2.12 1.61 -11.02
N ASN A 118 -3.08 1.38 -10.12
CA ASN A 118 -2.95 1.80 -8.72
C ASN A 118 -1.76 1.14 -8.01
N TYR A 119 -1.52 -0.15 -8.26
CA TYR A 119 -0.37 -0.87 -7.71
C TYR A 119 0.98 -0.36 -8.20
N PHE A 120 1.04 0.15 -9.44
CA PHE A 120 2.26 0.81 -9.91
C PHE A 120 2.56 2.07 -9.09
N GLY A 121 1.54 2.89 -8.83
CA GLY A 121 1.67 4.07 -7.97
C GLY A 121 2.16 3.71 -6.55
N GLU A 122 1.58 2.66 -5.97
CA GLU A 122 1.98 2.13 -4.66
C GLU A 122 3.45 1.68 -4.65
N MET A 123 3.90 0.91 -5.66
CA MET A 123 5.29 0.51 -5.80
C MET A 123 6.23 1.72 -5.90
N CYS A 124 5.91 2.71 -6.75
CA CYS A 124 6.68 3.95 -6.87
C CYS A 124 6.78 4.68 -5.52
N ALA A 125 5.70 4.72 -4.73
CA ALA A 125 5.70 5.34 -3.43
C ALA A 125 6.71 4.65 -2.49
N TRP A 126 6.68 3.32 -2.39
CA TRP A 126 7.61 2.58 -1.52
C TRP A 126 9.07 2.70 -1.97
N PHE A 127 9.34 2.67 -3.28
CA PHE A 127 10.69 2.94 -3.79
C PHE A 127 11.12 4.39 -3.49
N GLY A 128 10.22 5.36 -3.61
CA GLY A 128 10.47 6.76 -3.29
C GLY A 128 10.89 6.96 -1.82
N LEU A 129 10.19 6.32 -0.88
CA LEU A 129 10.53 6.35 0.55
C LEU A 129 11.90 5.75 0.87
N TYR A 130 12.25 4.64 0.22
CA TYR A 130 13.58 4.06 0.39
C TYR A 130 14.66 5.00 -0.20
N ILE A 131 14.46 5.50 -1.41
CA ILE A 131 15.42 6.40 -2.07
C ILE A 131 15.60 7.67 -1.22
N SER A 132 14.52 8.23 -0.68
CA SER A 132 14.57 9.47 0.11
C SER A 132 15.29 9.35 1.46
N SER A 133 15.57 8.11 1.90
CA SER A 133 16.31 7.83 3.13
C SER A 133 17.69 7.21 2.86
N SER A 134 17.90 6.67 1.66
CA SER A 134 19.06 5.84 1.29
C SER A 134 20.42 6.48 1.52
N HIS A 135 20.53 7.81 1.42
CA HIS A 135 21.77 8.55 1.68
C HIS A 135 22.17 8.52 3.16
N MET A 136 21.20 8.44 4.08
CA MET A 136 21.46 8.29 5.52
C MET A 136 21.80 6.84 5.92
N LEU A 137 21.38 5.85 5.13
CA LEU A 137 21.55 4.44 5.45
C LEU A 137 22.93 3.93 5.05
N VAL A 138 23.63 3.28 5.98
CA VAL A 138 25.00 2.77 5.79
C VAL A 138 25.06 1.28 6.15
N GLY A 139 25.90 0.52 5.44
CA GLY A 139 26.12 -0.90 5.71
C GLY A 139 24.83 -1.73 5.65
N TYR A 140 24.55 -2.49 6.71
CA TYR A 140 23.39 -3.38 6.78
C TYR A 140 22.05 -2.64 6.69
N GLU A 141 21.97 -1.40 7.17
CA GLU A 141 20.72 -0.62 7.14
C GLU A 141 20.25 -0.34 5.71
N ARG A 142 21.20 -0.11 4.79
CA ARG A 142 20.89 0.09 3.37
C ARG A 142 20.35 -1.19 2.74
N PHE A 143 20.96 -2.33 3.10
CA PHE A 143 20.52 -3.65 2.65
C PHE A 143 19.11 -3.99 3.17
N PHE A 144 18.86 -3.81 4.47
CA PHE A 144 17.53 -4.06 5.03
C PHE A 144 16.50 -3.01 4.60
N GLY A 145 16.93 -1.76 4.36
CA GLY A 145 16.07 -0.70 3.85
C GLY A 145 15.50 -1.00 2.47
N VAL A 146 16.30 -1.55 1.54
CA VAL A 146 15.83 -1.89 0.19
C VAL A 146 14.87 -3.08 0.18
N LEU A 147 14.89 -3.92 1.21
CA LEU A 147 13.93 -5.01 1.35
C LEU A 147 12.50 -4.50 1.44
N SER A 148 12.26 -3.29 1.98
CA SER A 148 10.92 -2.70 2.08
C SER A 148 10.21 -2.62 0.71
N PRO A 149 10.70 -1.83 -0.27
CA PRO A 149 10.03 -1.72 -1.57
C PRO A 149 10.02 -3.04 -2.37
N ILE A 150 11.05 -3.87 -2.25
CA ILE A 150 11.10 -5.19 -2.90
C ILE A 150 10.00 -6.10 -2.33
N PHE A 151 9.88 -6.17 -1.00
CA PHE A 151 8.89 -6.98 -0.31
C PHE A 151 7.47 -6.57 -0.69
N VAL A 152 7.16 -5.27 -0.69
CA VAL A 152 5.84 -4.77 -1.11
C VAL A 152 5.56 -5.14 -2.57
N THR A 153 6.52 -4.95 -3.46
CA THR A 153 6.38 -5.27 -4.88
C THR A 153 6.08 -6.76 -5.08
N LEU A 154 6.80 -7.66 -4.39
CA LEU A 154 6.57 -9.10 -4.45
C LEU A 154 5.20 -9.48 -3.87
N LEU A 155 4.81 -8.90 -2.73
CA LEU A 155 3.52 -9.17 -2.11
C LEU A 155 2.33 -8.75 -2.97
N ILE A 156 2.42 -7.59 -3.62
CA ILE A 156 1.39 -7.10 -4.52
C ILE A 156 1.33 -7.98 -5.77
N SER A 157 2.49 -8.33 -6.34
CA SER A 157 2.57 -9.05 -7.60
C SER A 157 2.19 -10.53 -7.48
N PHE A 158 2.54 -11.19 -6.38
CA PHE A 158 2.49 -12.66 -6.29
C PHE A 158 1.60 -13.23 -5.19
N LEU A 159 1.28 -12.49 -4.13
CA LEU A 159 0.54 -13.05 -2.99
C LEU A 159 -0.85 -12.45 -2.81
N SER A 160 -0.95 -11.13 -2.68
CA SER A 160 -2.11 -10.48 -2.10
C SER A 160 -2.85 -9.52 -3.03
N GLY A 161 -2.12 -8.77 -3.86
CA GLY A 161 -2.70 -7.72 -4.70
C GLY A 161 -3.34 -8.27 -5.97
N ILE A 162 -2.51 -8.45 -7.00
CA ILE A 162 -2.92 -8.87 -8.35
C ILE A 162 -3.60 -10.25 -8.33
N PRO A 163 -3.03 -11.31 -7.74
CA PRO A 163 -3.58 -12.66 -7.90
C PRO A 163 -4.94 -12.85 -7.23
N ILE A 164 -5.17 -12.19 -6.09
CA ILE A 164 -6.47 -12.28 -5.39
C ILE A 164 -7.55 -11.58 -6.21
N LEU A 165 -7.25 -10.41 -6.77
CA LEU A 165 -8.19 -9.67 -7.61
C LEU A 165 -8.51 -10.41 -8.91
N GLU A 166 -7.50 -10.98 -9.58
CA GLU A 166 -7.72 -11.76 -10.81
C GLU A 166 -8.55 -13.02 -10.52
N ARG A 167 -8.31 -13.72 -9.39
CA ARG A 167 -9.14 -14.85 -8.97
C ARG A 167 -10.58 -14.47 -8.66
N GLN A 168 -10.82 -13.29 -8.10
CA GLN A 168 -12.17 -12.78 -7.85
C GLN A 168 -12.87 -12.40 -9.16
N ALA A 169 -12.15 -11.74 -10.07
CA ALA A 169 -12.66 -11.38 -11.39
C ALA A 169 -13.08 -12.63 -12.18
N MET A 170 -12.24 -13.66 -12.22
CA MET A 170 -12.58 -14.92 -12.90
C MET A 170 -13.86 -15.55 -12.35
N LYS A 171 -14.14 -15.48 -11.05
CA LYS A 171 -15.38 -16.04 -10.47
C LYS A 171 -16.65 -15.26 -10.81
N LEU A 172 -16.52 -13.99 -11.18
CA LEU A 172 -17.65 -13.12 -11.49
C LEU A 172 -17.93 -13.06 -13.00
N PHE A 173 -16.93 -13.39 -13.82
CA PHE A 173 -16.93 -13.14 -15.26
C PHE A 173 -16.58 -14.37 -16.14
N ALA A 174 -16.25 -15.51 -15.54
CA ALA A 174 -16.13 -16.80 -16.23
C ALA A 174 -17.40 -17.63 -15.99
#